data_AF-A0A958L9W7-F1
#
_entry.id   AF-A0A958L9W7-F1
#
_cell.length_a   1.000
_cell.length_b   1.000
_cell.length_c   1.000
_cell.angle_alpha   90.00
_cell.angle_beta   90.00
_cell.angle_gamma   90.00
#
_symmetry.space_group_name_H-M   'P 1'
#
loop_
_entity.id
_entity.type
_entity.pdbx_description
1 polymer ?
#
loop_
_entity_poly.entity_id
_entity_poly.type
_entity_poly.pdbx_seq_one_letter_code
_entity_poly.pdbx_strand_id
1 'polypeptide(L)' 'MTMDHKVPIARGGKTTKGNVVAACKKCNTAKKHLTPAEQLLNSL' A
#
# COMPACT_ATOMS: atom_id res chain seq x y z
N MET A 1 13.80 -4.12 4.43
CA MET A 1 12.35 -4.43 4.37
C MET A 1 11.59 -3.38 5.17
N THR A 2 10.34 -3.07 4.80
CA THR A 2 9.45 -2.09 5.45
C THR A 2 8.05 -2.68 5.60
N MET A 3 7.26 -2.20 6.56
CA MET A 3 5.83 -2.51 6.62
C MET A 3 5.05 -1.56 5.71
N ASP A 4 4.14 -2.10 4.91
CA ASP A 4 3.23 -1.35 4.03
C ASP A 4 1.77 -1.71 4.34
N HIS A 5 0.87 -0.75 4.19
CA HIS A 5 -0.56 -0.92 4.44
C HIS A 5 -1.31 -0.98 3.11
N LYS A 6 -1.93 -2.12 2.75
CA LYS A 6 -2.69 -2.30 1.50
C LYS A 6 -3.64 -1.14 1.23
N VAL A 7 -4.38 -0.74 2.27
CA VAL A 7 -5.12 0.52 2.35
C VAL A 7 -4.28 1.49 3.20
N PRO A 8 -3.82 2.63 2.65
CA PRO A 8 -3.04 3.60 3.40
C PRO A 8 -3.79 4.15 4.61
N ILE A 9 -3.07 4.46 5.69
CA ILE A 9 -3.64 5.05 6.91
C ILE A 9 -4.39 6.36 6.59
N ALA A 10 -3.86 7.17 5.67
CA ALA A 10 -4.50 8.41 5.20
C ALA A 10 -5.90 8.21 4.60
N ARG A 11 -6.27 6.97 4.22
CA ARG A 11 -7.59 6.61 3.68
C ARG A 11 -8.41 5.75 4.64
N GLY A 12 -8.08 5.76 5.93
CA GLY A 12 -8.78 4.97 6.95
C GLY A 12 -8.27 3.53 7.11
N GLY A 13 -7.14 3.18 6.48
CA GLY A 13 -6.50 1.89 6.69
C GLY A 13 -6.04 1.68 8.14
N LYS A 14 -6.34 0.51 8.71
CA LYS A 14 -5.95 0.14 10.09
C LYS A 14 -4.75 -0.79 10.10
N THR A 15 -3.96 -0.76 11.17
CA THR A 15 -2.85 -1.71 11.38
C THR A 15 -3.39 -3.06 11.84
N THR A 16 -3.83 -3.87 10.90
CA THR A 16 -4.32 -5.24 11.13
C THR A 16 -3.56 -6.24 10.26
N LYS A 17 -3.49 -7.52 10.68
CA LYS A 17 -2.81 -8.58 9.90
C LYS A 17 -3.30 -8.68 8.45
N GLY A 18 -4.56 -8.34 8.17
CA GLY A 18 -5.11 -8.34 6.80
C GLY A 18 -4.65 -7.16 5.93
N ASN A 19 -4.29 -6.04 6.55
CA ASN A 19 -3.91 -4.79 5.87
C ASN A 19 -2.40 -4.56 5.82
N VAL A 20 -1.62 -5.12 6.75
CA VAL A 20 -0.17 -4.94 6.81
C VAL A 20 0.55 -6.03 6.02
N VAL A 21 1.48 -5.65 5.15
CA VAL A 21 2.32 -6.57 4.37
C VAL A 21 3.79 -6.17 4.48
N ALA A 22 4.68 -7.13 4.30
CA ALA A 22 6.10 -6.84 4.15
C ALA A 22 6.35 -6.35 2.72
N ALA A 23 6.97 -5.17 2.58
CA ALA A 23 7.32 -4.59 1.29
C ALA A 23 8.78 -4.12 1.30
N CYS A 24 9.38 -4.00 0.12
CA CYS A 24 10.68 -3.36 -0.03
C CYS A 24 10.52 -1.82 0.05
N LYS A 25 11.55 -1.07 0.49
CA LYS A 25 11.47 0.40 0.60
C LYS A 25 11.12 1.04 -0.76
N LYS A 26 11.73 0.56 -1.85
CA LYS A 26 11.45 1.01 -3.22
C LYS A 26 9.98 0.80 -3.61
N CYS A 27 9.46 -0.39 -3.31
CA CYS A 27 8.08 -0.81 -3.59
C CYS A 27 7.08 0.06 -2.84
N ASN A 28 7.34 0.27 -1.54
CA ASN A 28 6.50 1.09 -0.67
C ASN A 28 6.49 2.56 -1.11
N THR A 29 7.66 3.12 -1.45
CA THR A 29 7.76 4.49 -1.98
C THR A 29 7.09 4.65 -3.35
N ALA A 30 7.17 3.65 -4.23
CA ALA A 30 6.50 3.68 -5.53
C ALA A 30 4.96 3.65 -5.40
N LYS A 31 4.44 2.91 -4.41
CA LYS A 31 3.00 2.80 -4.14
C LYS A 31 2.39 4.11 -3.60
N LYS A 32 3.14 4.90 -2.82
CA LYS A 32 2.68 6.18 -2.24
C LYS A 32 1.37 6.05 -1.46
N HIS A 33 0.28 6.59 -2.01
CA HIS A 33 -1.06 6.63 -1.42
C HIS A 33 -2.07 5.83 -2.23
N LEU A 34 -1.58 5.12 -3.26
CA LEU A 34 -2.42 4.36 -4.17
C LEU A 34 -2.80 3.03 -3.52
N THR A 35 -4.08 2.70 -3.63
CA THR A 35 -4.59 1.36 -3.37
C THR A 35 -4.24 0.45 -4.55
N PRO A 36 -4.21 -0.89 -4.36
CA PRO A 36 -3.94 -1.83 -5.44
C PRO A 36 -4.86 -1.64 -6.66
N ALA A 37 -6.12 -1.27 -6.44
CA ALA A 37 -7.08 -1.00 -7.51
C ALA A 37 -6.68 0.24 -8.35
N GLU A 38 -6.20 1.31 -7.71
CA GLU A 38 -5.74 2.52 -8.40
C GLU A 38 -4.43 2.29 -9.14
N GLN A 39 -3.54 1.44 -8.61
CA GLN A 39 -2.34 1.03 -9.33
C GLN A 39 -2.70 0.29 -10.63
N LEU A 40 -3.72 -0.57 -10.58
CA LEU A 40 -4.22 -1.28 -11.76
C LEU A 40 -4.88 -0.32 -12.76
N LEU A 41 -5.71 0.61 -12.28
CA LEU A 41 -6.36 1.61 -13.13
C LEU A 41 -5.34 2.50 -13.87
N ASN A 42 -4.23 2.87 -13.22
CA ASN A 42 -3.16 3.67 -13.84
C ASN A 42 -2.30 2.87 -14.84
N SER A 43 -2.44 1.55 -14.89
CA SER A 43 -1.71 0.67 -15.81
C SER A 43 -2.51 0.30 -17.07
N LEU A 44 -3.74 0.80 -17.17
CA LEU A 44 -4.58 0.77 -18.37
C LEU A 44 -4.32 2.02 -19.20
#